data_AF-A0A1B6HJG9-F1
#
_entry.id   AF-A0A1B6HJG9-F1
#
_cell.length_a   1.000
_cell.length_b   1.000
_cell.length_c   1.000
_cell.angle_alpha   90.00
_cell.angle_beta   90.00
_cell.angle_gamma   90.00
#
_symmetry.space_group_name_H-M   'P 1'
#
loop_
_entity.id
_entity.type
_entity.pdbx_description
1 polymer ?
#
loop_
_entity_poly.entity_id
_entity_poly.type
_entity_poly.pdbx_seq_one_letter_code
_entity_poly.pdbx_strand_id
1 'polypeptide(L)'
;GRIDVTILEPVLSQTHTRRPVDLFPPDTCYCDPYLSSHKDEKDIAREARRRMKEERLRRKERKLRRKAKLESECLAEKMNCFNHDNQHWRTPPFWTEGSFCFCMNANNNTYSCLRTINKTHNFLYCEFITGLVTFYNLRLDPFEQWNRASLLTPDERSQMHDTLARLKSCRGVRQCTVTRRGTTTATIPLKTGDREDKEKTS
;
A
#
# COMPACT_ATOMS: atom_id res chain seq x y z
N GLY A 1 -29.37 49.58 41.85
CA GLY A 1 -30.34 48.84 42.67
C GLY A 1 -29.79 47.44 42.84
N ARG A 2 -29.20 47.14 43.99
CA ARG A 2 -29.83 46.61 45.22
C ARG A 2 -29.96 45.09 45.11
N ILE A 3 -28.92 44.42 45.61
CA ILE A 3 -28.86 42.99 45.87
C ILE A 3 -29.42 42.84 47.29
N ASP A 4 -30.59 42.22 47.44
CA ASP A 4 -31.15 41.96 48.77
C ASP A 4 -30.51 40.69 49.34
N VAL A 5 -29.58 40.92 50.26
CA VAL A 5 -29.09 39.94 51.23
C VAL A 5 -30.05 40.02 52.40
N THR A 6 -30.85 38.97 52.62
CA THR A 6 -31.67 38.89 53.84
C THR A 6 -30.95 38.03 54.86
N ILE A 7 -30.63 38.69 55.97
CA ILE A 7 -29.91 38.23 57.15
C ILE A 7 -30.81 37.28 57.96
N LEU A 8 -30.23 36.18 58.43
CA LEU A 8 -30.78 35.28 59.46
C LEU A 8 -30.59 35.90 60.85
N GLU A 9 -31.62 35.85 61.70
CA GLU A 9 -31.60 35.90 63.17
C GLU A 9 -33.05 35.77 63.72
N PRO A 10 -33.30 35.39 65.00
CA PRO A 10 -33.25 34.03 65.48
C PRO A 10 -34.57 33.55 66.15
N VAL A 11 -34.48 32.32 66.67
CA VAL A 11 -35.48 31.44 67.27
C VAL A 11 -36.33 32.03 68.41
N LEU A 12 -37.64 31.81 68.32
CA LEU A 12 -38.62 31.60 69.41
C LEU A 12 -39.79 30.80 68.80
N SER A 13 -40.45 29.83 69.41
CA SER A 13 -40.26 29.05 70.63
C SER A 13 -41.20 27.85 70.49
N GLN A 14 -40.70 26.68 70.89
CA GLN A 14 -41.42 25.55 71.48
C GLN A 14 -42.95 25.46 71.29
N THR A 15 -43.38 24.49 70.47
CA THR A 15 -44.43 23.56 70.90
C THR A 15 -44.02 22.14 70.53
N HIS A 16 -43.80 21.34 71.57
CA HIS A 16 -43.56 19.90 71.53
C HIS A 16 -44.71 19.18 70.80
N THR A 17 -44.52 18.81 69.54
CA THR A 17 -45.18 17.61 69.00
C THR A 17 -44.15 16.50 68.93
N ARG A 18 -44.30 15.53 69.84
CA ARG A 18 -43.49 14.31 69.95
C ARG A 18 -43.24 13.72 68.55
N ARG A 19 -41.98 13.68 68.12
CA ARG A 19 -41.54 12.72 67.09
C ARG A 19 -41.65 11.32 67.72
N PRO A 20 -42.28 10.33 67.06
CA PRO A 20 -42.16 8.96 67.51
C PRO A 20 -40.68 8.59 67.45
N VAL A 21 -40.18 8.03 68.55
CA VAL A 21 -38.87 7.42 68.65
C VAL A 21 -38.75 6.38 67.53
N ASP A 22 -37.75 6.54 66.68
CA ASP A 22 -37.36 5.56 65.66
C ASP A 22 -37.13 4.20 66.32
N LEU A 23 -38.14 3.34 66.23
CA LEU A 23 -38.03 1.90 66.38
C LEU A 23 -37.48 1.35 65.05
N PHE A 24 -36.16 1.49 64.84
CA PHE A 24 -35.48 0.69 63.82
C PHE A 24 -34.65 -0.40 64.52
N PRO A 25 -35.11 -1.68 64.48
CA PRO A 25 -34.34 -2.83 64.95
C PRO A 25 -33.05 -3.00 64.11
N PRO A 26 -31.91 -3.41 64.71
CA PRO A 26 -30.61 -3.42 64.06
C PRO A 26 -30.37 -4.61 63.11
N ASP A 27 -31.42 -5.18 62.51
CA ASP A 27 -31.33 -6.33 61.59
C ASP A 27 -32.38 -6.29 60.47
N THR A 28 -32.61 -5.12 59.87
CA THR A 28 -33.41 -5.03 58.64
C THR A 28 -32.53 -4.63 57.46
N CYS A 29 -32.07 -5.63 56.71
CA CYS A 29 -31.46 -5.42 55.41
C CYS A 29 -32.54 -4.88 54.46
N TYR A 30 -32.49 -3.57 54.16
CA TYR A 30 -33.33 -2.98 53.13
C TYR A 30 -32.73 -3.30 51.77
N CYS A 31 -33.36 -4.20 51.02
CA CYS A 31 -33.02 -4.40 49.61
C CYS A 31 -33.45 -3.13 48.85
N ASP A 32 -32.49 -2.24 48.58
CA ASP A 32 -32.71 -1.09 47.72
C ASP A 32 -33.09 -1.57 46.30
N PRO A 33 -34.34 -1.36 45.85
CA PRO A 33 -34.79 -1.81 44.53
C PRO A 33 -34.01 -1.16 43.38
N TYR A 34 -33.34 -0.03 43.62
CA TYR A 34 -32.61 0.73 42.60
C TYR A 34 -31.20 0.16 42.28
N LEU A 35 -30.63 -0.66 43.17
CA LEU A 35 -29.36 -1.37 42.93
C LEU A 35 -29.49 -2.45 41.85
N SER A 36 -30.69 -2.99 41.64
CA SER A 36 -31.00 -3.93 40.55
C SER A 36 -30.99 -3.26 39.17
N SER A 37 -31.54 -2.04 39.06
CA SER A 37 -31.51 -1.28 37.79
C SER A 37 -30.11 -0.93 37.30
N HIS A 38 -29.15 -0.70 38.20
CA HIS A 38 -27.75 -0.45 37.81
C HIS A 38 -27.04 -1.70 37.26
N LYS A 39 -27.43 -2.92 37.71
CA LYS A 39 -26.95 -4.16 37.09
C LYS A 39 -27.52 -4.33 35.68
N ASP A 40 -28.81 -4.04 35.52
CA ASP A 40 -29.48 -4.11 34.21
C ASP A 40 -28.87 -3.12 33.21
N GLU A 41 -28.61 -1.88 33.62
CA GLU A 41 -27.96 -0.87 32.76
C GLU A 41 -26.53 -1.26 32.36
N LYS A 42 -25.76 -1.84 33.30
CA LYS A 42 -24.41 -2.35 33.03
C LYS A 42 -24.43 -3.54 32.08
N ASP A 43 -25.42 -4.43 32.21
CA ASP A 43 -25.58 -5.59 31.33
C ASP A 43 -26.11 -5.19 29.95
N ILE A 44 -27.01 -4.22 29.85
CA ILE A 44 -27.45 -3.59 28.59
C ILE A 44 -26.24 -2.93 27.89
N ALA A 45 -25.42 -2.16 28.61
CA ALA A 45 -24.23 -1.53 28.06
C ALA A 45 -23.17 -2.56 27.61
N ARG A 46 -23.01 -3.65 28.36
CA ARG A 46 -22.12 -4.77 28.00
C ARG A 46 -22.62 -5.49 26.74
N GLU A 47 -23.92 -5.70 26.62
CA GLU A 47 -24.52 -6.32 25.45
C GLU A 47 -24.45 -5.42 24.21
N ALA A 48 -24.69 -4.11 24.36
CA ALA A 48 -24.52 -3.13 23.29
C ALA A 48 -23.06 -3.11 22.77
N ARG A 49 -22.07 -3.18 23.67
CA ARG A 49 -20.65 -3.31 23.31
C ARG A 49 -20.35 -4.61 22.56
N ARG A 50 -20.97 -5.73 22.96
CA ARG A 50 -20.86 -7.03 22.27
C ARG A 50 -21.40 -6.95 20.84
N ARG A 51 -22.61 -6.44 20.66
CA ARG A 51 -23.25 -6.24 19.34
C ARG A 51 -22.41 -5.37 18.41
N MET A 52 -21.89 -4.24 18.92
CA MET A 52 -21.00 -3.35 18.16
C MET A 52 -19.69 -4.04 17.74
N LYS A 53 -19.12 -4.91 18.59
CA LYS A 53 -17.91 -5.69 18.26
C LYS A 53 -18.19 -6.72 17.16
N GLU A 54 -19.31 -7.43 17.27
CA GLU A 54 -19.77 -8.40 16.26
C GLU A 54 -20.03 -7.73 14.91
N GLU A 55 -20.67 -6.56 14.89
CA GLU A 55 -20.90 -5.80 13.66
C GLU A 55 -19.58 -5.36 12.99
N ARG A 56 -18.62 -4.89 13.79
CA ARG A 56 -17.26 -4.55 13.30
C ARG A 56 -16.55 -5.77 12.71
N LEU A 57 -16.66 -6.93 13.35
CA LEU A 57 -16.09 -8.19 12.84
C LEU A 57 -16.75 -8.60 11.52
N ARG A 58 -18.09 -8.55 11.45
CA ARG A 58 -18.84 -8.84 10.23
C ARG A 58 -18.47 -7.88 9.08
N ARG A 59 -18.25 -6.59 9.38
CA ARG A 59 -17.78 -5.61 8.38
C ARG A 59 -16.36 -5.91 7.90
N LYS A 60 -15.46 -6.31 8.80
CA LYS A 60 -14.09 -6.75 8.44
C LYS A 60 -14.13 -8.01 7.56
N GLU A 61 -14.95 -9.00 7.91
CA GLU A 61 -15.10 -10.23 7.15
C GLU A 61 -15.63 -9.96 5.73
N ARG A 62 -16.66 -9.11 5.60
CA ARG A 62 -17.18 -8.70 4.28
C ARG A 62 -16.10 -8.03 3.40
N LYS A 63 -15.26 -7.18 3.99
CA LYS A 63 -14.14 -6.55 3.29
C LYS A 63 -13.09 -7.58 2.87
N LEU A 64 -12.77 -8.53 3.75
CA LEU A 64 -11.81 -9.59 3.46
C LEU A 64 -12.29 -10.50 2.33
N ARG A 65 -13.56 -10.93 2.36
CA ARG A 65 -14.17 -11.74 1.28
C ARG A 65 -14.15 -11.00 -0.06
N ARG A 66 -14.49 -9.71 -0.08
CA ARG A 66 -14.42 -8.88 -1.29
C ARG A 66 -12.98 -8.75 -1.82
N LYS A 67 -12.02 -8.54 -0.92
CA LYS A 67 -10.60 -8.48 -1.28
C LYS A 67 -10.13 -9.82 -1.87
N ALA A 68 -10.45 -10.94 -1.24
CA ALA A 68 -10.09 -12.26 -1.73
C ALA A 68 -10.69 -12.56 -3.11
N LYS A 69 -11.96 -12.20 -3.34
CA LYS A 69 -12.60 -12.31 -4.66
C LYS A 69 -11.88 -11.49 -5.73
N LEU A 70 -11.58 -10.22 -5.42
CA LEU A 70 -10.81 -9.35 -6.32
C LEU A 70 -9.41 -9.93 -6.59
N GLU A 71 -8.76 -10.50 -5.58
CA GLU A 71 -7.44 -11.11 -5.69
C GLU A 71 -7.45 -12.34 -6.61
N SER A 72 -8.44 -13.23 -6.45
CA SER A 72 -8.56 -14.43 -7.27
C SER A 72 -8.99 -14.14 -8.71
N GLU A 73 -9.89 -13.19 -8.93
CA GLU A 73 -10.45 -12.92 -10.26
C GLU A 73 -9.66 -11.87 -11.05
N CYS A 74 -8.94 -10.98 -10.36
CA CYS A 74 -8.38 -9.76 -10.96
C CYS A 74 -6.87 -9.58 -10.74
N LEU A 75 -6.32 -10.03 -9.61
CA LEU A 75 -4.91 -9.80 -9.23
C LEU A 75 -4.03 -11.05 -9.43
N ALA A 76 -4.50 -12.04 -10.20
CA ALA A 76 -3.83 -13.33 -10.38
C ALA A 76 -2.36 -13.19 -10.86
N GLU A 77 -2.03 -12.12 -11.58
CA GLU A 77 -0.67 -11.86 -12.10
C GLU A 77 0.18 -10.91 -11.24
N LYS A 78 -0.16 -10.70 -9.95
CA LYS A 78 0.50 -9.73 -9.05
C LYS A 78 0.49 -8.28 -9.57
N MET A 79 -0.39 -7.97 -10.52
CA MET A 79 -0.59 -6.62 -11.04
C MET A 79 -1.68 -5.91 -10.22
N ASN A 80 -1.59 -4.59 -10.08
CA ASN A 80 -2.66 -3.78 -9.49
C ASN A 80 -3.76 -3.58 -10.52
N CYS A 81 -4.81 -4.39 -10.44
CA CYS A 81 -5.95 -4.37 -11.36
C CYS A 81 -7.21 -3.87 -10.65
N PHE A 82 -8.04 -3.15 -11.38
CA PHE A 82 -9.34 -2.66 -10.95
C PHE A 82 -10.45 -3.51 -11.56
N ASN A 83 -11.49 -3.79 -10.79
CA ASN A 83 -12.70 -4.41 -11.32
C ASN A 83 -13.66 -3.29 -11.76
N HIS A 84 -14.09 -3.34 -13.02
CA HIS A 84 -15.07 -2.42 -13.60
C HIS A 84 -16.37 -3.18 -13.87
N ASP A 85 -17.50 -2.50 -13.69
CA ASP A 85 -18.84 -2.99 -14.00
C ASP A 85 -19.49 -2.16 -15.12
N ASN A 86 -20.66 -2.61 -15.61
CA ASN A 86 -21.41 -1.90 -16.66
C ASN A 86 -21.83 -0.47 -16.27
N GLN A 87 -21.72 -0.10 -14.99
CA GLN A 87 -22.10 1.23 -14.48
C GLN A 87 -20.89 2.17 -14.32
N HIS A 88 -19.68 1.73 -14.65
CA HIS A 88 -18.49 2.54 -14.49
C HIS A 88 -18.47 3.77 -15.42
N TRP A 89 -18.98 3.64 -16.64
CA TRP A 89 -19.01 4.72 -17.63
C TRP A 89 -20.24 5.61 -17.41
N ARG A 90 -20.00 6.90 -17.16
CA ARG A 90 -21.07 7.91 -16.99
C ARG A 90 -21.55 8.51 -18.31
N THR A 91 -20.75 8.38 -19.36
CA THR A 91 -21.02 8.92 -20.69
C THR A 91 -20.84 7.83 -21.74
N PRO A 92 -21.62 7.87 -22.84
CA PRO A 92 -21.51 6.88 -23.90
C PRO A 92 -20.13 6.90 -24.58
N PRO A 93 -19.68 5.76 -25.15
CA PRO A 93 -20.37 4.47 -25.20
C PRO A 93 -20.35 3.72 -23.84
N PHE A 94 -21.48 3.13 -23.48
CA PHE A 94 -21.60 2.32 -22.25
C PHE A 94 -21.11 0.89 -22.49
N TRP A 95 -20.50 0.28 -21.46
CA TRP A 95 -20.06 -1.11 -21.49
C TRP A 95 -21.21 -2.07 -21.13
N THR A 96 -21.45 -3.09 -21.95
CA THR A 96 -22.56 -4.05 -21.77
C THR A 96 -22.13 -5.49 -21.50
N GLU A 97 -20.85 -5.83 -21.69
CA GLU A 97 -20.34 -7.21 -21.65
C GLU A 97 -20.01 -7.73 -20.24
N GLY A 98 -20.56 -7.11 -19.19
CA GLY A 98 -20.41 -7.57 -17.80
C GLY A 98 -19.16 -7.04 -17.09
N SER A 99 -18.90 -7.52 -15.88
CA SER A 99 -17.75 -7.06 -15.10
C SER A 99 -16.43 -7.59 -15.67
N PHE A 100 -15.44 -6.72 -15.82
CA PHE A 100 -14.10 -7.11 -16.28
C PHE A 100 -13.00 -6.48 -15.42
N CYS A 101 -11.79 -7.03 -15.57
CA CYS A 101 -10.60 -6.56 -14.89
C CYS A 101 -9.77 -5.67 -15.80
N PHE A 102 -9.50 -4.46 -15.33
CA PHE A 102 -8.67 -3.48 -16.00
C PHE A 102 -7.36 -3.29 -15.23
N CYS A 103 -6.27 -3.72 -15.83
CA CYS A 103 -4.92 -3.56 -15.29
C CYS A 103 -4.20 -2.48 -16.11
N MET A 104 -4.10 -1.25 -15.59
CA MET A 104 -3.41 -0.16 -16.31
C MET A 104 -1.95 -0.52 -16.64
N ASN A 105 -1.31 -1.28 -15.76
CA ASN A 105 0.01 -1.82 -15.99
C ASN A 105 -0.18 -3.31 -16.20
N ALA A 106 -0.34 -3.73 -17.46
CA ALA A 106 -0.21 -5.13 -17.81
C ALA A 106 1.28 -5.45 -17.87
N ASN A 107 1.70 -6.57 -17.26
CA ASN A 107 3.10 -7.00 -17.25
C ASN A 107 3.65 -7.04 -18.70
N ASN A 108 2.81 -7.43 -19.67
CA ASN A 108 3.14 -7.53 -21.08
C ASN A 108 3.49 -6.20 -21.76
N ASN A 109 3.18 -5.05 -21.15
CA ASN A 109 3.55 -3.71 -21.62
C ASN A 109 4.73 -3.13 -20.83
N THR A 110 5.33 -3.89 -19.91
CA THR A 110 6.53 -3.45 -19.20
C THR A 110 7.75 -3.68 -20.09
N TYR A 111 8.43 -2.60 -20.44
CA TYR A 111 9.64 -2.64 -21.26
C TYR A 111 10.75 -1.74 -20.70
N SER A 112 11.98 -2.02 -21.10
CA SER A 112 13.15 -1.18 -20.87
C SER A 112 13.74 -0.77 -22.21
N CYS A 113 14.08 0.51 -22.39
CA CYS A 113 14.61 1.02 -23.65
C CYS A 113 16.00 1.63 -23.54
N LEU A 114 16.78 1.49 -24.60
CA LEU A 114 18.00 2.20 -24.90
C LEU A 114 17.73 3.22 -26.01
N ARG A 115 17.98 4.50 -25.72
CA ARG A 115 17.86 5.61 -26.68
C ARG A 115 19.24 6.17 -26.99
N THR A 116 19.60 6.23 -28.27
CA THR A 116 20.88 6.80 -28.72
C THR A 116 20.63 7.96 -29.68
N ILE A 117 21.10 9.15 -29.32
CA ILE A 117 21.06 10.36 -30.16
C ILE A 117 22.51 10.81 -30.42
N ASN A 118 22.96 10.63 -31.65
CA ASN A 118 24.29 11.02 -32.11
C ASN A 118 24.21 11.51 -33.57
N LYS A 119 25.27 12.14 -34.07
CA LYS A 119 25.37 12.62 -35.47
C LYS A 119 25.12 11.50 -36.48
N THR A 120 25.57 10.28 -36.18
CA THR A 120 25.47 9.13 -37.08
C THR A 120 24.36 8.16 -36.72
N HIS A 121 23.98 8.07 -35.45
CA HIS A 121 23.02 7.08 -34.95
C HIS A 121 21.87 7.79 -34.24
N ASN A 122 20.65 7.54 -34.69
CA ASN A 122 19.45 8.01 -34.03
C ASN A 122 18.45 6.86 -33.97
N PHE A 123 18.43 6.12 -32.86
CA PHE A 123 17.58 4.94 -32.73
C PHE A 123 17.02 4.77 -31.31
N LEU A 124 15.96 3.96 -31.22
CA LEU A 124 15.32 3.49 -29.99
C LEU A 124 15.24 1.95 -30.04
N TYR A 125 15.82 1.29 -29.05
CA TYR A 125 15.81 -0.17 -28.89
C TYR A 125 15.12 -0.51 -27.57
N CYS A 126 14.14 -1.41 -27.56
CA CYS A 126 13.41 -1.77 -26.34
C CYS A 126 13.23 -3.28 -26.19
N GLU A 127 13.32 -3.75 -24.95
CA GLU A 127 13.07 -5.13 -24.55
C GLU A 127 11.91 -5.18 -23.57
N PHE A 128 10.88 -5.94 -23.94
CA PHE A 128 9.74 -6.23 -23.10
C PHE A 128 10.08 -7.39 -22.15
N ILE A 129 9.47 -7.41 -20.98
CA ILE A 129 9.63 -8.53 -20.05
C ILE A 129 9.13 -9.87 -20.64
N THR A 130 8.29 -9.81 -21.68
CA THR A 130 7.80 -10.96 -22.45
C THR A 130 8.85 -11.54 -23.40
N GLY A 131 9.98 -10.87 -23.57
CA GLY A 131 11.02 -11.23 -24.54
C GLY A 131 10.82 -10.64 -25.93
N LEU A 132 9.72 -9.90 -26.17
CA LEU A 132 9.55 -9.12 -27.40
C LEU A 132 10.64 -8.03 -27.47
N VAL A 133 11.25 -7.89 -28.64
CA VAL A 133 12.24 -6.85 -28.91
C VAL A 133 11.71 -5.93 -30.01
N THR A 134 11.87 -4.63 -29.79
CA THR A 134 11.51 -3.61 -30.78
C THR A 134 12.71 -2.71 -31.07
N PHE A 135 12.87 -2.33 -32.33
CA PHE A 135 13.94 -1.45 -32.78
C PHE A 135 13.42 -0.45 -33.81
N TYR A 136 13.65 0.83 -33.56
CA TYR A 136 13.24 1.93 -34.43
C TYR A 136 14.44 2.79 -34.78
N ASN A 137 14.73 2.89 -36.07
CA ASN A 137 15.73 3.82 -36.58
C ASN A 137 15.06 5.16 -36.90
N LEU A 138 15.14 6.09 -35.97
CA LEU A 138 14.50 7.42 -36.02
C LEU A 138 15.10 8.34 -37.09
N ARG A 139 16.18 7.95 -37.77
CA ARG A 139 16.64 8.66 -38.98
C ARG A 139 15.79 8.33 -40.21
N LEU A 140 15.24 7.11 -40.25
CA LEU A 140 14.45 6.59 -41.37
C LEU A 140 12.96 6.61 -41.06
N ASP A 141 12.60 6.39 -39.80
CA ASP A 141 11.23 6.32 -39.32
C ASP A 141 11.05 7.20 -38.07
N PRO A 142 10.88 8.52 -38.25
CA PRO A 142 10.75 9.46 -37.14
C PRO A 142 9.50 9.25 -36.28
N PHE A 143 8.52 8.50 -36.78
CA PHE A 143 7.22 8.28 -36.13
C PHE A 143 7.09 6.87 -35.55
N GLU A 144 8.18 6.10 -35.54
CA GLU A 144 8.24 4.77 -34.89
C GLU A 144 7.15 3.80 -35.40
N GLN A 145 6.77 3.93 -36.67
CA GLN A 145 5.68 3.18 -37.28
C GLN A 145 6.04 1.72 -37.53
N TRP A 146 7.33 1.43 -37.75
CA TRP A 146 7.79 0.11 -38.20
C TRP A 146 8.85 -0.46 -37.26
N ASN A 147 8.51 -1.55 -36.58
CA ASN A 147 9.50 -2.33 -35.82
C ASN A 147 10.46 -3.02 -36.78
N ARG A 148 11.75 -2.67 -36.70
CA ARG A 148 12.85 -3.17 -37.52
C ARG A 148 13.79 -4.12 -36.77
N ALA A 149 13.34 -4.68 -35.63
CA ALA A 149 14.17 -5.59 -34.83
C ALA A 149 14.68 -6.81 -35.62
N SER A 150 13.94 -7.26 -36.63
CA SER A 150 14.34 -8.35 -37.53
C SER A 150 15.50 -8.01 -38.46
N LEU A 151 15.79 -6.72 -38.67
CA LEU A 151 16.88 -6.25 -39.54
C LEU A 151 18.21 -6.09 -38.78
N LEU A 152 18.19 -6.20 -37.46
CA LEU A 152 19.40 -6.11 -36.65
C LEU A 152 20.26 -7.36 -36.83
N THR A 153 21.56 -7.17 -36.96
CA THR A 153 22.51 -8.28 -36.86
C THR A 153 22.52 -8.83 -35.42
N PRO A 154 22.87 -10.11 -35.22
CA PRO A 154 22.98 -10.69 -33.88
C PRO A 154 23.93 -9.90 -32.97
N ASP A 155 25.04 -9.41 -33.52
CA ASP A 155 26.04 -8.65 -32.76
C ASP A 155 25.51 -7.29 -32.31
N GLU A 156 24.83 -6.54 -33.19
CA GLU A 156 24.21 -5.27 -32.83
C GLU A 156 23.14 -5.46 -31.75
N ARG A 157 22.32 -6.50 -31.88
CA ARG A 157 21.31 -6.83 -30.88
C ARG A 157 21.96 -7.18 -29.54
N SER A 158 23.00 -8.02 -29.52
CA SER A 158 23.73 -8.38 -28.30
C SER A 158 24.34 -7.15 -27.64
N GLN A 159 25.00 -6.29 -28.41
CA GLN A 159 25.61 -5.07 -27.88
C GLN A 159 24.57 -4.16 -27.21
N MET A 160 23.41 -3.99 -27.84
CA MET A 160 22.32 -3.18 -27.27
C MET A 160 21.70 -3.83 -26.04
N HIS A 161 21.52 -5.15 -26.04
CA HIS A 161 21.06 -5.93 -24.90
C HIS A 161 21.97 -5.74 -23.68
N ASP A 162 23.28 -5.97 -23.86
CA ASP A 162 24.28 -5.85 -22.79
C ASP A 162 24.35 -4.41 -22.25
N THR A 163 24.27 -3.43 -23.15
CA THR A 163 24.24 -2.01 -22.78
C THR A 163 23.01 -1.69 -21.94
N LEU A 164 21.84 -2.17 -22.35
CA LEU A 164 20.58 -1.98 -21.62
C LEU A 164 20.63 -2.68 -20.27
N ALA A 165 21.12 -3.92 -20.19
CA ALA A 165 21.27 -4.68 -18.95
C ALA A 165 22.18 -3.97 -17.93
N ARG A 166 23.29 -3.39 -18.41
CA ARG A 166 24.18 -2.57 -17.58
C ARG A 166 23.48 -1.31 -17.07
N LEU A 167 22.71 -0.62 -17.92
CA LEU A 167 21.97 0.58 -17.52
C LEU A 167 20.82 0.27 -16.56
N LYS A 168 20.19 -0.91 -16.65
CA LYS A 168 19.15 -1.34 -15.70
C LYS A 168 19.70 -1.59 -14.29
N SER A 169 20.95 -2.03 -14.18
CA SER A 169 21.58 -2.39 -12.89
C SER A 169 22.44 -1.28 -12.28
N CYS A 170 22.77 -0.24 -13.04
CA CYS A 170 23.64 0.84 -12.58
C CYS A 170 23.00 1.65 -11.44
N ARG A 171 23.83 2.18 -10.53
CA ARG A 171 23.37 3.07 -9.46
C ARG A 171 24.23 4.34 -9.40
N GLY A 172 23.56 5.49 -9.47
CA GLY A 172 24.20 6.79 -9.42
C GLY A 172 25.02 7.14 -10.67
N VAL A 173 25.40 8.41 -10.77
CA VAL A 173 26.01 8.99 -11.99
C VAL A 173 27.29 8.27 -12.40
N ARG A 174 28.14 7.88 -11.44
CA ARG A 174 29.44 7.25 -11.74
C ARG A 174 29.33 5.90 -12.43
N GLN A 175 28.28 5.12 -12.15
CA GLN A 175 28.06 3.81 -12.76
C GLN A 175 27.14 3.88 -13.98
N CYS A 176 26.18 4.82 -13.98
CA CYS A 176 25.19 4.97 -15.05
C CYS A 176 25.67 5.80 -16.25
N THR A 177 26.73 6.60 -16.09
CA THR A 177 27.27 7.36 -17.22
C THR A 177 28.00 6.42 -18.17
N VAL A 178 27.46 6.25 -19.37
CA VAL A 178 28.11 5.52 -20.45
C VAL A 178 29.20 6.41 -21.04
N THR A 179 30.34 6.52 -20.34
CA THR A 179 31.53 7.04 -21.00
C THR A 179 31.93 6.04 -22.08
N ARG A 180 32.04 6.48 -23.34
CA ARG A 180 32.73 5.68 -24.37
C ARG A 180 34.18 5.57 -23.90
N ARG A 181 34.49 4.58 -23.07
CA ARG A 181 35.87 4.13 -22.90
C ARG A 181 36.25 3.57 -24.26
N GLY A 182 37.00 4.35 -25.02
CA GLY A 182 37.83 3.81 -26.08
C GLY A 182 38.66 2.68 -25.47
N THR A 183 38.62 1.53 -26.13
CA THR A 183 39.70 0.54 -26.18
C THR A 183 40.85 0.83 -25.21
N THR A 184 40.72 0.35 -23.98
CA THR A 184 41.87 0.13 -23.10
C THR A 184 41.80 -1.32 -22.70
N THR A 185 42.61 -2.09 -23.42
CA THR A 185 43.17 -3.39 -23.05
C THR A 185 42.84 -3.80 -21.62
N ALA A 186 42.09 -4.90 -21.49
CA ALA A 186 41.99 -5.65 -20.26
C ALA A 186 43.39 -6.12 -19.86
N THR A 187 44.09 -5.35 -19.04
CA THR A 187 45.17 -5.88 -18.22
C THR A 187 44.52 -6.74 -17.15
N ILE A 188 44.54 -8.04 -17.40
CA ILE A 188 44.22 -9.08 -16.41
C ILE A 188 45.19 -8.89 -15.24
N PRO A 189 44.74 -8.68 -13.99
CA PRO A 189 45.61 -8.81 -12.84
C PRO A 189 45.90 -10.29 -12.64
N LEU A 190 47.18 -10.67 -12.75
CA LEU A 190 47.72 -11.94 -12.32
C LEU A 190 47.27 -12.23 -10.88
N LYS A 191 46.65 -13.38 -10.64
CA LYS A 191 46.51 -13.96 -9.30
C LYS A 191 47.91 -14.29 -8.79
N THR A 192 48.44 -13.50 -7.84
CA THR A 192 49.51 -13.95 -6.97
C THR A 192 48.88 -14.86 -5.91
N GLY A 193 49.22 -16.15 -5.95
CA GLY A 193 48.84 -17.10 -4.93
C GLY A 193 49.53 -16.79 -3.61
N ASP A 194 48.76 -16.77 -2.54
CA ASP A 194 49.27 -16.70 -1.18
C ASP A 194 50.05 -17.99 -0.88
N ARG A 195 51.36 -17.85 -0.65
CA ARG A 195 52.21 -18.91 -0.12
C ARG A 195 52.34 -18.68 1.38
N GLU A 196 51.80 -19.65 2.11
CA GLU A 196 51.94 -19.89 3.53
C GLU A 196 53.43 -19.98 3.89
N ASP A 197 53.90 -19.14 4.82
CA ASP A 197 55.15 -19.40 5.56
C ASP A 197 54.95 -19.07 7.04
N LYS A 198 54.99 -20.15 7.83
CA LYS A 198 55.16 -20.17 9.28
C LYS A 198 56.58 -19.73 9.62
N GLU A 199 56.77 -18.80 10.56
CA GLU A 199 57.85 -18.94 11.56
C GLU A 199 57.61 -18.13 12.85
N LYS A 200 57.21 -18.87 13.88
CA LYS A 200 57.72 -18.93 15.27
C LYS A 200 58.60 -17.78 15.85
N THR A 201 58.31 -17.51 17.13
CA THR A 201 59.21 -17.13 18.25
C THR A 201 59.26 -15.63 18.61
N SER A 202 58.58 -15.24 19.70
CA SER A 202 59.14 -15.18 21.06
C SER A 202 58.03 -14.98 22.09
#